data_AF-A0A356WWZ7-F1
#
_entry.id   AF-A0A356WWZ7-F1
#
_cell.length_a   1.000
_cell.length_b   1.000
_cell.length_c   1.000
_cell.angle_alpha   90.00
_cell.angle_beta   90.00
_cell.angle_gamma   90.00
#
_symmetry.space_group_name_H-M   'P 1'
#
loop_
_entity.id
_entity.type
_entity.pdbx_description
1 polymer ?
#
loop_
_entity_poly.entity_id
_entity_poly.type
_entity_poly.pdbx_seq_one_letter_code
_entity_poly.pdbx_strand_id
1 'polypeptide(L)'
;MTKIDLSYLAGVTDGDKEIMGEMIDLILEETPIHLQNIVEFMENKEWKRMGAEAHKVKPLFLYVGLTELKDLAQEIAQFGKTEENLDQIPSLIEKLELGFNEIQSKLTDQKELLA
;
A
#
# COMPACT_ATOMS: atom_id res chain seq x y z
N MET A 1 -3.05 -15.70 -1.11
CA MET A 1 -1.99 -15.56 -0.07
C MET A 1 -0.92 -14.68 -0.66
N THR A 2 -0.98 -13.39 -0.35
CA THR A 2 0.03 -12.42 -0.81
C THR A 2 1.36 -12.76 -0.14
N LYS A 3 2.39 -12.96 -0.95
CA LYS A 3 3.74 -13.29 -0.48
C LYS A 3 4.57 -12.01 -0.44
N ILE A 4 5.25 -11.77 0.67
CA ILE A 4 6.23 -10.69 0.77
C ILE A 4 7.47 -11.08 -0.04
N ASP A 5 7.94 -10.16 -0.88
CA ASP A 5 9.18 -10.29 -1.63
C ASP A 5 9.98 -9.00 -1.49
N LEU A 6 11.10 -9.07 -0.78
CA LEU A 6 11.99 -7.92 -0.54
C LEU A 6 13.03 -7.76 -1.64
N SER A 7 12.99 -8.53 -2.73
CA SER A 7 14.01 -8.46 -3.79
C SER A 7 14.09 -7.09 -4.43
N TYR A 8 12.95 -6.42 -4.63
CA TYR A 8 12.91 -5.05 -5.15
C TYR A 8 13.49 -4.07 -4.13
N LEU A 9 13.07 -4.16 -2.86
CA LEU A 9 13.60 -3.34 -1.77
C LEU A 9 15.13 -3.50 -1.63
N ALA A 10 15.63 -4.73 -1.63
CA ALA A 10 17.06 -5.02 -1.59
C ALA A 10 17.80 -4.43 -2.80
N GLY A 11 17.19 -4.48 -4.00
CA GLY A 11 17.77 -3.89 -5.20
C GLY A 11 17.88 -2.36 -5.15
N VAL A 12 16.92 -1.65 -4.54
CA VAL A 12 16.96 -0.18 -4.45
C VAL A 12 17.79 0.34 -3.27
N THR A 13 18.11 -0.53 -2.30
CA THR A 13 18.92 -0.22 -1.11
C THR A 13 20.33 -0.79 -1.21
N ASP A 14 20.73 -1.36 -2.35
CA ASP A 14 21.97 -2.13 -2.53
C ASP A 14 22.17 -3.25 -1.47
N GLY A 15 21.07 -3.77 -0.92
CA GLY A 15 21.04 -4.79 0.11
C GLY A 15 21.42 -4.30 1.51
N ASP A 16 21.49 -2.98 1.72
CA ASP A 16 21.76 -2.38 3.03
C ASP A 16 20.60 -2.64 3.99
N LYS A 17 20.82 -3.52 4.96
CA LYS A 17 19.79 -3.96 5.91
C LYS A 17 19.26 -2.84 6.79
N GLU A 18 20.08 -1.84 7.12
CA GLU A 18 19.66 -0.70 7.93
C GLU A 18 18.63 0.13 7.16
N ILE A 19 18.97 0.48 5.92
CA ILE A 19 18.07 1.22 5.01
C ILE A 19 16.81 0.39 4.70
N MET A 20 16.94 -0.91 4.47
CA MET A 20 15.79 -1.79 4.27
C MET A 20 14.85 -1.79 5.48
N GLY A 21 15.39 -1.82 6.70
CA GLY A 21 14.62 -1.73 7.94
C GLY A 21 13.86 -0.42 8.07
N GLU A 22 14.54 0.71 7.81
CA GLU A 22 13.92 2.04 7.80
C GLU A 22 12.78 2.16 6.78
N MET A 23 12.96 1.58 5.59
CA MET A 23 11.91 1.58 4.56
C MET A 23 10.71 0.71 4.96
N ILE A 24 10.93 -0.43 5.64
CA ILE A 24 9.82 -1.25 6.15
C ILE A 24 9.09 -0.51 7.27
N ASP A 25 9.79 0.23 8.13
CA ASP A 25 9.15 1.09 9.13
C ASP A 25 8.26 2.14 8.48
N LEU A 26 8.78 2.84 7.46
CA LEU A 26 7.99 3.81 6.71
C LEU A 26 6.72 3.18 6.13
N ILE A 27 6.81 1.97 5.58
CA ILE A 27 5.65 1.25 5.03
C ILE A 27 4.63 0.95 6.14
N LEU A 28 5.08 0.47 7.29
CA LEU A 28 4.22 0.12 8.43
C LEU A 28 3.55 1.36 9.06
N GLU A 29 4.22 2.50 9.05
CA GLU A 29 3.71 3.77 9.61
C GLU A 29 2.81 4.54 8.64
N GLU A 30 3.21 4.68 7.38
CA GLU A 30 2.49 5.53 6.41
C GLU A 30 1.29 4.83 5.78
N THR A 31 1.36 3.51 5.55
CA THR A 31 0.27 2.81 4.86
C THR A 31 -1.07 2.92 5.60
N PRO A 32 -1.17 2.70 6.93
CA PRO A 32 -2.41 2.88 7.66
C PRO A 32 -2.99 4.30 7.54
N ILE A 33 -2.14 5.32 7.58
CA ILE A 33 -2.55 6.73 7.46
C ILE A 33 -3.17 6.98 6.09
N HIS A 34 -2.51 6.50 5.03
CA HIS A 34 -3.03 6.63 3.68
C HIS A 34 -4.32 5.84 3.47
N LEU A 35 -4.46 4.63 4.03
CA LEU A 35 -5.70 3.85 3.95
C LEU A 35 -6.85 4.59 4.64
N GLN A 36 -6.63 5.16 5.81
CA GLN A 36 -7.62 5.98 6.50
C GLN A 36 -8.05 7.19 5.65
N ASN A 37 -7.10 7.91 5.06
CA ASN A 37 -7.39 9.05 4.19
C ASN A 37 -8.16 8.64 2.92
N ILE A 38 -7.86 7.47 2.33
CA ILE A 38 -8.60 6.93 1.18
C ILE A 38 -10.08 6.73 1.54
N VAL A 39 -10.36 6.14 2.72
CA VAL A 39 -11.73 5.95 3.22
C VAL A 39 -12.41 7.29 3.47
N GLU A 40 -11.77 8.21 4.19
CA GLU A 40 -12.34 9.52 4.50
C GLU A 40 -12.70 10.31 3.23
N PHE A 41 -11.79 10.33 2.24
CA PHE A 41 -12.05 11.02 0.98
C PHE A 41 -13.12 10.31 0.14
N MET A 42 -13.24 8.98 0.22
CA MET A 42 -14.32 8.23 -0.41
C MET A 42 -15.68 8.61 0.19
N GLU A 43 -15.80 8.62 1.52
CA GLU A 43 -17.04 8.96 2.24
C GLU A 43 -17.50 10.39 1.95
N ASN A 44 -16.53 11.32 1.83
CA ASN A 44 -16.77 12.72 1.47
C ASN A 44 -16.95 12.95 -0.04
N LYS A 45 -16.89 11.90 -0.88
CA LYS A 45 -16.97 11.97 -2.35
C LYS A 45 -15.87 12.84 -2.99
N GLU A 46 -14.73 12.96 -2.33
CA GLU A 46 -13.56 13.69 -2.80
C GLU A 46 -12.68 12.78 -3.69
N TRP A 47 -13.24 12.32 -4.81
CA TRP A 47 -12.68 11.24 -5.62
C TRP A 47 -11.23 11.46 -6.07
N LYS A 48 -10.90 12.69 -6.48
CA LYS A 48 -9.53 13.03 -6.89
C LYS A 48 -8.53 12.97 -5.72
N ARG A 49 -8.95 13.34 -4.51
CA ARG A 49 -8.11 13.28 -3.31
C ARG A 49 -7.92 11.83 -2.87
N MET A 50 -9.00 11.05 -2.85
CA MET A 50 -8.97 9.60 -2.62
C MET A 50 -8.02 8.90 -3.61
N GLY A 51 -8.13 9.19 -4.91
CA GLY A 51 -7.25 8.60 -5.91
C GLY A 51 -5.79 9.05 -5.79
N ALA A 52 -5.53 10.30 -5.40
CA ALA A 52 -4.19 10.79 -5.14
C ALA A 52 -3.54 10.08 -3.94
N GLU A 53 -4.32 9.74 -2.92
CA GLU A 53 -3.86 9.01 -1.75
C GLU A 53 -3.55 7.54 -2.10
N ALA A 54 -4.42 6.89 -2.87
CA ALA A 54 -4.18 5.55 -3.41
C ALA A 54 -2.91 5.49 -4.29
N HIS A 55 -2.57 6.58 -4.97
CA HIS A 55 -1.32 6.67 -5.73
C HIS A 55 -0.06 6.63 -4.84
N LYS A 56 -0.13 7.18 -3.63
CA LYS A 56 1.01 7.23 -2.68
C LYS A 56 1.34 5.87 -2.07
N VAL A 57 0.34 5.02 -1.83
CA VAL A 57 0.57 3.66 -1.29
C VAL A 57 1.11 2.67 -2.33
N LYS A 58 0.90 2.94 -3.63
CA LYS A 58 1.37 2.07 -4.72
C LYS A 58 2.87 1.74 -4.63
N PRO A 59 3.80 2.72 -4.51
CA PRO A 59 5.22 2.42 -4.34
C PRO A 59 5.53 1.66 -3.05
N LEU A 60 4.80 1.89 -1.96
CA LEU A 60 4.99 1.17 -0.68
C LEU A 60 4.77 -0.33 -0.87
N PHE A 61 3.69 -0.73 -1.55
CA PHE A 61 3.41 -2.13 -1.86
C PHE A 61 4.39 -2.76 -2.85
N LEU A 62 4.90 -1.97 -3.80
CA LEU A 62 5.92 -2.43 -4.75
C LEU A 62 7.21 -2.83 -4.04
N TYR A 63 7.68 -2.04 -3.07
CA TYR A 63 8.93 -2.31 -2.37
C TYR A 63 8.97 -3.70 -1.74
N VAL A 64 7.84 -4.13 -1.18
CA VAL A 64 7.70 -5.40 -0.44
C VAL A 64 7.00 -6.50 -1.27
N GLY A 65 6.89 -6.31 -2.58
CA GLY A 65 6.44 -7.35 -3.51
C GLY A 65 4.94 -7.64 -3.47
N LEU A 66 4.14 -6.78 -2.84
CA LEU A 66 2.69 -6.95 -2.68
C LEU A 66 1.94 -6.51 -3.95
N THR A 67 2.21 -7.22 -5.05
CA THR A 67 1.74 -6.86 -6.40
C THR A 67 0.21 -6.76 -6.49
N GLU A 68 -0.52 -7.65 -5.82
CA GLU A 68 -1.99 -7.61 -5.77
C GLU A 68 -2.51 -6.32 -5.11
N LEU A 69 -1.92 -5.89 -3.99
CA LEU A 69 -2.30 -4.64 -3.31
C LEU A 69 -1.89 -3.41 -4.13
N LYS A 70 -0.70 -3.46 -4.75
CA LYS A 70 -0.24 -2.44 -5.69
C LYS A 70 -1.27 -2.25 -6.80
N ASP A 71 -1.80 -3.33 -7.37
CA ASP A 71 -2.75 -3.27 -8.49
C ASP A 71 -4.13 -2.75 -8.04
N LEU A 72 -4.62 -3.17 -6.87
CA LEU A 72 -5.82 -2.60 -6.26
C LEU A 72 -5.68 -1.08 -6.02
N ALA A 73 -4.55 -0.65 -5.44
CA ALA A 73 -4.27 0.76 -5.23
C ALA A 73 -4.18 1.55 -6.55
N GLN A 74 -3.62 0.94 -7.60
CA GLN A 74 -3.56 1.54 -8.93
C GLN A 74 -4.96 1.71 -9.53
N GLU A 75 -5.85 0.74 -9.35
CA GLU A 75 -7.23 0.80 -9.84
C GLU A 75 -8.03 1.89 -9.12
N ILE A 76 -7.95 1.95 -7.79
CA ILE A 76 -8.55 3.01 -6.97
C ILE A 76 -8.02 4.39 -7.40
N ALA A 77 -6.71 4.52 -7.60
CA ALA A 77 -6.09 5.76 -8.06
C ALA A 77 -6.61 6.19 -9.43
N GLN A 78 -6.78 5.24 -10.36
CA GLN A 78 -7.31 5.50 -11.68
C GLN A 78 -8.78 5.93 -11.64
N PHE A 79 -9.61 5.22 -10.88
CA PHE A 79 -11.04 5.53 -10.73
C PHE A 79 -11.26 6.89 -10.05
N GLY A 80 -10.48 7.22 -9.02
CA GLY A 80 -10.52 8.54 -8.41
C GLY A 80 -10.06 9.67 -9.34
N LYS A 81 -9.11 9.38 -10.25
CA LYS A 81 -8.63 10.34 -11.24
C LYS A 81 -9.63 10.61 -12.37
N THR A 82 -10.28 9.56 -12.89
CA THR A 82 -11.25 9.70 -13.99
C THR A 82 -12.67 9.97 -13.49
N GLU A 83 -12.92 9.76 -12.19
CA GLU A 83 -14.26 9.79 -11.60
C GLU A 83 -15.23 8.77 -12.24
N GLU A 84 -14.69 7.61 -12.62
CA GLU A 84 -15.42 6.50 -13.25
C GLU A 84 -15.43 5.27 -12.35
N ASN A 85 -16.39 4.36 -12.54
CA ASN A 85 -16.52 3.11 -11.79
C ASN A 85 -16.58 3.31 -10.26
N LEU A 86 -17.17 4.44 -9.83
CA LEU A 86 -17.24 4.85 -8.43
C LEU A 86 -17.98 3.84 -7.55
N ASP A 87 -18.89 3.06 -8.13
CA ASP A 87 -19.63 1.97 -7.48
C ASP A 87 -18.73 0.80 -7.06
N GLN A 88 -17.56 0.62 -7.70
CA GLN A 88 -16.62 -0.45 -7.38
C GLN A 88 -15.64 -0.08 -6.26
N ILE A 89 -15.46 1.23 -6.02
CA ILE A 89 -14.44 1.77 -5.10
C ILE A 89 -14.57 1.19 -3.69
N PRO A 90 -15.77 1.10 -3.05
CA PRO A 90 -15.88 0.55 -1.70
C PRO A 90 -15.33 -0.88 -1.59
N SER A 91 -15.62 -1.75 -2.57
CA SER A 91 -15.13 -3.14 -2.57
C SER A 91 -13.61 -3.21 -2.81
N LEU A 92 -13.05 -2.31 -3.60
CA LEU A 92 -11.61 -2.25 -3.82
C LEU A 92 -10.87 -1.79 -2.56
N ILE A 93 -11.40 -0.78 -1.86
CA ILE A 93 -10.83 -0.30 -0.59
C ILE A 93 -10.87 -1.40 0.47
N GLU A 94 -12.01 -2.09 0.62
CA GLU A 94 -12.14 -3.20 1.58
C GLU A 94 -11.09 -4.30 1.34
N LYS A 95 -10.88 -4.70 0.07
CA LYS A 95 -9.85 -5.68 -0.28
C LYS A 95 -8.45 -5.18 0.02
N LEU A 96 -8.18 -3.90 -0.22
CA LEU A 96 -6.89 -3.29 0.05
C LEU A 96 -6.57 -3.28 1.54
N GLU A 97 -7.54 -2.88 2.38
CA GLU A 97 -7.41 -2.87 3.84
C GLU A 97 -7.22 -4.28 4.42
N LEU A 98 -8.07 -5.23 4.00
CA LEU A 98 -7.96 -6.63 4.43
C LEU A 98 -6.60 -7.21 4.07
N GLY A 99 -6.16 -7.01 2.82
CA GLY A 99 -4.90 -7.54 2.35
C GLY A 99 -3.68 -6.91 3.03
N PHE A 100 -3.73 -5.62 3.41
CA PHE A 100 -2.66 -5.00 4.20
C PHE A 100 -2.64 -5.53 5.64
N ASN A 101 -3.81 -5.65 6.29
CA ASN A 101 -3.92 -6.18 7.65
C ASN A 101 -3.38 -7.63 7.75
N GLU A 102 -3.59 -8.45 6.72
CA GLU A 102 -3.08 -9.83 6.65
C GLU A 102 -1.55 -9.95 6.54
N ILE A 103 -0.87 -8.89 6.09
CA ILE A 103 0.57 -8.90 5.85
C ILE A 103 1.36 -8.01 6.81
N GLN A 104 0.71 -7.12 7.57
CA GLN A 104 1.42 -6.18 8.44
C GLN A 104 2.29 -6.90 9.47
N SER A 105 1.78 -7.97 10.10
CA SER A 105 2.53 -8.74 11.10
C SER A 105 3.74 -9.42 10.48
N LYS A 106 3.57 -9.97 9.27
CA LYS A 106 4.67 -10.60 8.53
C LYS A 106 5.74 -9.58 8.11
N LEU A 107 5.36 -8.34 7.79
CA LEU A 107 6.31 -7.26 7.51
C LEU A 107 7.11 -6.91 8.77
N THR A 108 6.45 -6.83 9.92
CA THR A 108 7.12 -6.65 11.22
C THR A 108 8.12 -7.78 11.49
N ASP A 109 7.73 -9.04 11.29
CA ASP A 109 8.63 -10.18 11.44
C ASP A 109 9.83 -10.10 10.49
N GLN A 110 9.63 -9.69 9.23
CA GLN A 110 10.73 -9.50 8.27
C GLN A 110 11.71 -8.41 8.70
N LYS A 111 11.21 -7.31 9.28
CA LYS A 111 12.05 -6.24 9.81
C LYS A 111 12.94 -6.74 10.95
N GLU A 112 12.39 -7.54 11.86
CA GLU A 112 13.18 -8.11 12.98
C GLU A 112 14.33 -9.01 12.51
N LEU A 113 14.21 -9.63 11.33
CA LEU A 113 15.28 -10.42 10.71
C LEU A 113 16.38 -9.58 10.04
N LEU A 114 16.14 -8.28 9.83
CA LEU A 114 17.10 -7.33 9.27
C LEU A 114 17.96 -6.66 10.36
N ALA A 115 17.50 -6.67 11.62
CA ALA A 115 18.23 -6.20 12.80
C ALA A 115 19.36 -7.16 13.21
#